data_AF-A0A6S7L4R4-F1
#
_entry.id   AF-A0A6S7L4R4-F1
#
_cell.length_a   1.000
_cell.length_b   1.000
_cell.length_c   1.000
_cell.angle_alpha   90.00
_cell.angle_beta   90.00
_cell.angle_gamma   90.00
#
_symmetry.space_group_name_H-M   'P 1'
#
loop_
_entity.id
_entity.type
_entity.pdbx_description
1 polymer ?
#
loop_
_entity_poly.entity_id
_entity_poly.type
_entity_poly.pdbx_seq_one_letter_code
_entity_poly.pdbx_strand_id
1 'polypeptide(L)'
;MGNNCEKVKEDKLISQARKDFEKTIKVLEQKKTTLEEYLMQLDDSRKVVCDESRNRALAEQAELYTREILREVEQLDPRFKSTFMQSGSFYDEVKVGLPDEYDYMAKLELLSKPGTAKAVPTKLGFARVILEDEEAIDFWEEFLCEDVDEDNEEVFENVLTISKLQEEFRSLVMKAIKSVKMPKKWQRDPCPEQHGPCAMLEFLVDDFLPEGQLYISIDLAPCITYPNYKYVKFPFHKNLKEDSSFALVLAQIVANERDVLLVPFVNDGLKKEKNHTCLYRPSYREHMRVSFSLVEKDVFGHFTCNSIEKRVLRLLKILRDVHLRDDGKRQEWEEPMPDHPPSTQIQ
;
A
#
# COMPACT_ATOMS: atom_id res chain seq x y z
N MET A 1 26.51 21.72 32.06
CA MET A 1 25.73 22.85 31.48
C MET A 1 24.68 22.39 30.44
N GLY A 2 24.43 21.10 30.22
CA GLY A 2 23.39 20.60 29.28
C GLY A 2 21.95 20.61 29.81
N ASN A 3 21.72 20.36 31.10
CA ASN A 3 20.37 20.13 31.65
C ASN A 3 19.43 21.35 31.68
N ASN A 4 19.94 22.58 31.54
CA ASN A 4 19.10 23.78 31.60
C ASN A 4 18.44 24.13 30.25
N CYS A 5 18.99 23.65 29.13
CA CYS A 5 18.47 23.95 27.79
C CYS A 5 17.31 23.02 27.41
N GLU A 6 17.39 21.74 27.79
CA GLU A 6 16.31 20.76 27.58
C GLU A 6 15.07 21.08 28.42
N LYS A 7 15.26 21.45 29.68
CA LYS A 7 14.17 21.80 30.60
C LYS A 7 13.35 23.00 30.13
N VAL A 8 14.00 24.02 29.55
CA VAL A 8 13.34 25.19 28.96
C VAL A 8 12.56 24.85 27.68
N LYS A 9 13.02 23.87 26.90
CA LYS A 9 12.27 23.38 25.72
C LYS A 9 11.05 22.58 26.14
N GLU A 10 11.19 21.73 27.15
CA GLU A 10 10.11 20.94 27.73
C GLU A 10 9.01 21.83 28.33
N ASP A 11 9.37 22.84 29.13
CA ASP A 11 8.42 23.77 29.73
C ASP A 11 7.62 24.57 28.67
N LYS A 12 8.26 24.91 27.54
CA LYS A 12 7.57 25.56 26.41
C LYS A 12 6.57 24.63 25.73
N LEU A 13 6.94 23.37 25.51
CA LEU A 13 6.05 22.36 24.92
C LEU A 13 4.83 22.12 25.82
N ILE A 14 5.05 21.96 27.13
CA ILE A 14 3.98 21.78 28.11
C ILE A 14 3.06 23.01 28.14
N SER A 15 3.61 24.22 28.12
CA SER A 15 2.82 25.44 28.09
C SER A 15 1.98 25.56 26.81
N GLN A 16 2.51 25.14 25.67
CA GLN A 16 1.78 25.17 24.40
C GLN A 16 0.65 24.13 24.39
N ALA A 17 0.94 22.89 24.79
CA ALA A 17 -0.04 21.81 24.90
C ALA A 17 -1.22 22.19 25.82
N ARG A 18 -0.96 22.89 26.93
CA ARG A 18 -2.01 23.40 27.82
C ARG A 18 -2.93 24.42 27.12
N LYS A 19 -2.35 25.37 26.39
CA LYS A 19 -3.14 26.36 25.63
C LYS A 19 -4.01 25.70 24.56
N ASP A 20 -3.47 24.70 23.87
CA ASP A 20 -4.20 23.96 22.84
C ASP A 20 -5.32 23.11 23.45
N PHE A 21 -5.08 22.53 24.62
CA PHE A 21 -6.10 21.80 25.37
C PHE A 21 -7.23 22.72 25.86
N GLU A 22 -6.91 23.89 26.43
CA GLU A 22 -7.89 24.89 26.85
C GLU A 22 -8.72 25.41 25.66
N LYS A 23 -8.08 25.64 24.51
CA LYS A 23 -8.77 26.03 23.28
C LYS A 23 -9.73 24.94 22.81
N THR A 24 -9.30 23.68 22.86
CA THR A 24 -10.12 22.52 22.51
C THR A 24 -11.34 22.41 23.42
N ILE A 25 -11.16 22.52 24.74
CA ILE A 25 -12.27 22.50 25.71
C ILE A 25 -13.29 23.59 25.38
N LYS A 26 -12.86 24.83 25.14
CA LYS A 26 -13.77 25.93 24.78
C LYS A 26 -14.59 25.64 23.53
N VAL A 27 -13.99 25.02 22.50
CA VAL A 27 -14.70 24.63 21.27
C VAL A 27 -15.74 23.54 21.57
N LEU A 28 -15.39 22.55 22.38
CA LEU A 28 -16.29 21.46 22.78
C LEU A 28 -17.48 21.98 23.61
N GLU A 29 -17.23 22.87 24.57
CA GLU A 29 -18.25 23.55 25.37
C GLU A 29 -19.20 24.37 24.50
N GLN A 30 -18.67 25.16 23.56
CA GLN A 30 -19.47 25.95 22.62
C GLN A 30 -20.37 25.07 21.74
N LYS A 31 -19.84 23.92 21.28
CA LYS A 31 -20.59 22.95 20.49
C LYS A 31 -21.52 22.06 21.33
N LYS A 32 -21.47 22.18 22.66
CA LYS A 32 -22.22 21.34 23.62
C LYS A 32 -22.05 19.85 23.33
N THR A 33 -20.81 19.44 23.08
CA THR A 33 -20.45 18.07 22.72
C THR A 33 -19.23 17.61 23.52
N THR A 34 -19.10 16.32 23.75
CA THR A 34 -17.88 15.72 24.30
C THR A 34 -16.83 15.49 23.21
N LEU A 35 -15.58 15.27 23.60
CA LEU A 35 -14.53 14.90 22.64
C LEU A 35 -14.87 13.59 21.91
N GLU A 36 -15.42 12.61 22.64
CA GLU A 36 -15.82 11.33 22.08
C GLU A 36 -16.92 11.49 21.03
N GLU A 37 -18.01 12.20 21.36
CA GLU A 37 -19.10 12.49 20.42
C GLU A 37 -18.60 13.27 19.20
N TYR A 38 -17.71 14.25 19.41
CA TYR A 38 -17.11 15.00 18.32
C TYR A 38 -16.29 14.09 17.38
N LEU A 39 -15.47 13.19 17.92
CA LEU A 39 -14.66 12.26 17.13
C LEU A 39 -15.53 11.23 16.41
N MET A 40 -16.60 10.74 17.05
CA MET A 40 -17.58 9.86 16.39
C MET A 40 -18.27 10.57 15.22
N GLN A 41 -18.75 11.80 15.43
CA GLN A 41 -19.36 12.61 14.36
C GLN A 41 -18.37 12.90 13.23
N LEU A 42 -17.11 13.17 13.56
CA LEU A 42 -16.05 13.40 12.56
C LEU A 42 -15.83 12.15 11.71
N ASP A 43 -15.70 10.98 12.34
CA ASP A 43 -15.62 9.69 11.63
C ASP A 43 -16.85 9.45 10.76
N ASP A 44 -18.05 9.57 11.32
CA ASP A 44 -19.31 9.32 10.60
C ASP A 44 -19.50 10.27 9.40
N SER A 45 -19.03 11.52 9.50
CA SER A 45 -19.12 12.50 8.42
C SER A 45 -18.11 12.31 7.29
N ARG A 46 -17.08 11.48 7.50
CA ARG A 46 -15.95 11.30 6.56
C ARG A 46 -15.72 9.85 6.14
N LYS A 47 -16.23 8.86 6.86
CA LYS A 47 -16.04 7.46 6.52
C LYS A 47 -16.76 7.13 5.22
N VAL A 48 -16.13 6.30 4.40
CA VAL A 48 -16.76 5.71 3.23
C VAL A 48 -17.32 4.35 3.63
N VAL A 49 -18.64 4.16 3.50
CA VAL A 49 -19.29 2.87 3.76
C VAL A 49 -19.33 2.09 2.45
N CYS A 50 -18.48 1.07 2.32
CA CYS A 50 -18.35 0.27 1.09
C CYS A 50 -19.68 -0.40 0.68
N ASP A 51 -20.48 -0.83 1.64
CA ASP A 51 -21.74 -1.53 1.44
C ASP A 51 -22.93 -0.62 1.08
N GLU A 52 -22.74 0.70 1.12
CA GLU A 52 -23.74 1.63 0.61
C GLU A 52 -23.94 1.42 -0.89
N SER A 53 -25.19 1.29 -1.34
CA SER A 53 -25.54 0.87 -2.70
C SER A 53 -24.80 1.63 -3.79
N ARG A 54 -24.56 2.94 -3.60
CA ARG A 54 -23.85 3.78 -4.58
C ARG A 54 -22.35 3.47 -4.65
N ASN A 55 -21.71 3.35 -3.48
CA ASN A 55 -20.28 3.05 -3.36
C ASN A 55 -20.00 1.64 -3.87
N ARG A 56 -20.83 0.67 -3.48
CA ARG A 56 -20.75 -0.71 -3.97
C ARG A 56 -20.89 -0.79 -5.48
N ALA A 57 -21.89 -0.13 -6.07
CA ALA A 57 -22.10 -0.16 -7.51
C ALA A 57 -20.93 0.47 -8.29
N LEU A 58 -20.29 1.51 -7.76
CA LEU A 58 -19.10 2.11 -8.36
C LEU A 58 -17.90 1.16 -8.27
N ALA A 59 -17.67 0.55 -7.11
CA ALA A 59 -16.61 -0.43 -6.90
C ALA A 59 -16.78 -1.64 -7.83
N GLU A 60 -17.98 -2.23 -7.91
CA GLU A 60 -18.27 -3.37 -8.79
C GLU A 60 -18.02 -3.03 -10.27
N GLN A 61 -18.33 -1.80 -10.70
CA GLN A 61 -18.01 -1.34 -12.06
C GLN A 61 -16.50 -1.20 -12.28
N ALA A 62 -15.76 -0.65 -11.30
CA ALA A 62 -14.31 -0.56 -11.35
C ALA A 62 -13.68 -1.95 -11.42
N GLU A 63 -14.11 -2.89 -10.57
CA GLU A 63 -13.63 -4.27 -10.57
C GLU A 63 -13.87 -4.97 -11.92
N LEU A 64 -15.10 -4.88 -12.45
CA LEU A 64 -15.44 -5.51 -13.72
C LEU A 64 -14.57 -4.93 -14.84
N TYR A 65 -14.44 -3.60 -14.90
CA TYR A 65 -13.63 -2.94 -15.91
C TYR A 65 -12.15 -3.33 -15.81
N THR A 66 -11.58 -3.36 -14.60
CA THR A 66 -10.20 -3.81 -14.37
C THR A 66 -10.00 -5.28 -14.77
N ARG A 67 -10.97 -6.16 -14.51
CA ARG A 67 -10.90 -7.56 -14.96
C ARG A 67 -10.90 -7.69 -16.47
N GLU A 68 -11.71 -6.91 -17.18
CA GLU A 68 -11.66 -6.90 -18.66
C GLU A 68 -10.33 -6.34 -19.19
N ILE A 69 -9.75 -5.33 -18.52
CA ILE A 69 -8.39 -4.85 -18.83
C ILE A 69 -7.37 -5.97 -18.66
N LEU A 70 -7.39 -6.71 -17.55
CA LEU A 70 -6.44 -7.80 -17.32
C LEU A 70 -6.59 -8.95 -18.33
N ARG A 71 -7.81 -9.25 -18.77
CA ARG A 71 -8.04 -10.23 -19.85
C ARG A 71 -7.43 -9.77 -21.17
N GLU A 72 -7.60 -8.49 -21.51
CA GLU A 72 -7.00 -7.92 -22.71
C GLU A 72 -5.48 -7.85 -22.61
N VAL A 73 -4.93 -7.54 -21.43
CA VAL A 73 -3.48 -7.63 -21.16
C VAL A 73 -2.95 -9.04 -21.42
N GLU A 74 -3.66 -10.09 -20.97
CA GLU A 74 -3.32 -11.49 -21.27
C GLU A 74 -3.37 -11.79 -22.78
N GLN A 75 -4.32 -11.24 -23.53
CA GLN A 75 -4.37 -11.42 -24.99
C GLN A 75 -3.22 -10.71 -25.71
N LEU A 76 -2.81 -9.54 -25.22
CA LEU A 76 -1.68 -8.77 -25.77
C LEU A 76 -0.34 -9.45 -25.46
N ASP A 77 -0.21 -10.00 -24.25
CA ASP A 77 0.97 -10.74 -23.81
C ASP A 77 0.59 -11.82 -22.77
N PRO A 78 0.62 -13.11 -23.16
CA PRO A 78 0.26 -14.22 -22.27
C PRO A 78 1.12 -14.35 -21.01
N ARG A 79 2.32 -13.75 -20.98
CA ARG A 79 3.17 -13.72 -19.77
C ARG A 79 2.48 -13.01 -18.61
N PHE A 80 1.63 -12.02 -18.91
CA PHE A 80 0.93 -11.21 -17.92
C PHE A 80 -0.44 -11.75 -17.53
N LYS A 81 -0.73 -13.02 -17.86
CA LYS A 81 -1.88 -13.72 -17.31
C LYS A 81 -1.89 -13.63 -15.79
N SER A 82 -2.98 -13.10 -15.24
CA SER A 82 -3.03 -12.71 -13.84
C SER A 82 -4.38 -12.98 -13.18
N THR A 83 -4.31 -13.29 -11.89
CA THR A 83 -5.47 -13.31 -11.02
C THR A 83 -5.68 -11.91 -10.41
N PHE A 84 -6.88 -11.35 -10.59
CA PHE A 84 -7.28 -10.08 -9.99
C PHE A 84 -7.46 -10.19 -8.47
N MET A 85 -6.97 -9.20 -7.74
CA MET A 85 -7.07 -9.12 -6.28
C MET A 85 -7.45 -7.71 -5.82
N GLN A 86 -8.43 -7.63 -4.91
CA GLN A 86 -8.81 -6.41 -4.20
C GLN A 86 -7.84 -6.13 -3.06
N SER A 87 -7.43 -4.87 -2.90
CA SER A 87 -6.60 -4.43 -1.79
C SER A 87 -6.91 -2.98 -1.39
N GLY A 88 -6.30 -2.52 -0.31
CA GLY A 88 -6.32 -1.12 0.04
C GLY A 88 -7.59 -0.67 0.76
N SER A 89 -7.59 0.61 1.10
CA SER A 89 -8.40 1.08 2.22
C SER A 89 -9.91 1.05 2.01
N PHE A 90 -10.37 1.05 0.75
CA PHE A 90 -11.79 0.88 0.42
C PHE A 90 -12.28 -0.51 0.85
N TYR A 91 -11.56 -1.56 0.45
CA TYR A 91 -11.92 -2.96 0.75
C TYR A 91 -11.63 -3.36 2.20
N ASP A 92 -10.72 -2.65 2.86
CA ASP A 92 -10.44 -2.80 4.28
C ASP A 92 -11.41 -2.02 5.19
N GLU A 93 -12.39 -1.30 4.61
CA GLU A 93 -13.39 -0.45 5.30
C GLU A 93 -12.80 0.69 6.15
N VAL A 94 -11.64 1.19 5.72
CA VAL A 94 -10.89 2.26 6.41
C VAL A 94 -10.62 3.46 5.46
N LYS A 95 -11.35 3.55 4.35
CA LYS A 95 -11.35 4.71 3.45
C LYS A 95 -12.10 5.89 4.08
N VAL A 96 -11.56 7.08 3.87
CA VAL A 96 -12.10 8.36 4.34
C VAL A 96 -12.18 9.33 3.17
N GLY A 97 -13.12 10.26 3.21
CA GLY A 97 -13.38 11.21 2.12
C GLY A 97 -14.39 10.65 1.12
N LEU A 98 -14.00 10.58 -0.15
CA LEU A 98 -14.82 10.08 -1.24
C LEU A 98 -14.38 8.65 -1.62
N PRO A 99 -15.25 7.86 -2.29
CA PRO A 99 -14.86 6.56 -2.88
C PRO A 99 -14.13 6.79 -4.22
N ASP A 100 -13.04 7.54 -4.15
CA ASP A 100 -12.28 8.10 -5.29
C ASP A 100 -11.01 7.34 -5.64
N GLU A 101 -10.71 6.23 -4.96
CA GLU A 101 -9.44 5.51 -5.12
C GLU A 101 -9.67 4.01 -4.89
N TYR A 102 -9.18 3.20 -5.81
CA TYR A 102 -9.30 1.75 -5.76
C TYR A 102 -7.95 1.09 -6.04
N ASP A 103 -7.43 0.37 -5.04
CA ASP A 103 -6.16 -0.35 -5.14
C ASP A 103 -6.39 -1.82 -5.54
N TYR A 104 -5.81 -2.22 -6.67
CA TYR A 104 -5.86 -3.58 -7.18
C TYR A 104 -4.47 -4.16 -7.39
N MET A 105 -4.38 -5.47 -7.20
CA MET A 105 -3.21 -6.25 -7.55
C MET A 105 -3.52 -7.26 -8.65
N ALA A 106 -2.59 -7.41 -9.58
CA ALA A 106 -2.61 -8.39 -10.66
C ALA A 106 -1.57 -9.47 -10.36
N LYS A 107 -2.00 -10.59 -9.75
CA LYS A 107 -1.10 -11.68 -9.37
C LYS A 107 -0.71 -12.50 -10.58
N LEU A 108 0.53 -12.37 -11.05
CA LEU A 108 1.04 -13.07 -12.24
C LEU A 108 1.05 -14.57 -11.97
N GLU A 109 0.30 -15.33 -12.75
CA GLU A 109 -0.02 -16.72 -12.43
C GLU A 109 1.20 -17.63 -12.52
N LEU A 110 1.96 -17.52 -13.62
CA LEU A 110 3.13 -18.37 -13.86
C LEU A 110 4.22 -18.13 -12.81
N LEU A 111 4.59 -16.86 -12.57
CA LEU A 111 5.61 -16.51 -11.57
C LEU A 111 5.18 -16.80 -10.12
N SER A 112 3.88 -16.94 -9.87
CA SER A 112 3.35 -17.32 -8.55
C SER A 112 3.26 -18.83 -8.33
N LYS A 113 3.56 -19.65 -9.35
CA LYS A 113 3.48 -21.10 -9.25
C LYS A 113 4.65 -21.63 -8.40
N PRO A 114 4.41 -22.56 -7.45
CA PRO A 114 5.48 -23.20 -6.70
C PRO A 114 6.52 -23.87 -7.61
N GLY A 115 7.80 -23.62 -7.35
CA GLY A 115 8.92 -24.16 -8.12
C GLY A 115 9.33 -23.33 -9.34
N THR A 116 8.56 -22.31 -9.74
CA THR A 116 8.93 -21.45 -10.87
C THR A 116 10.05 -20.47 -10.54
N ALA A 117 10.01 -19.89 -9.33
CA ALA A 117 11.01 -18.94 -8.87
C ALA A 117 11.35 -19.17 -7.39
N LYS A 118 12.49 -18.65 -6.97
CA LYS A 118 12.86 -18.44 -5.56
C LYS A 118 12.95 -16.95 -5.26
N ALA A 119 12.64 -16.57 -4.03
CA ALA A 119 12.96 -15.25 -3.51
C ALA A 119 14.22 -15.31 -2.65
N VAL A 120 15.17 -14.42 -2.92
CA VAL A 120 16.34 -14.19 -2.08
C VAL A 120 16.07 -12.91 -1.28
N PRO A 121 15.78 -13.01 0.02
CA PRO A 121 15.55 -11.84 0.85
C PRO A 121 16.78 -10.94 0.87
N THR A 122 16.56 -9.63 0.81
CA THR A 122 17.59 -8.64 1.07
C THR A 122 17.31 -7.91 2.37
N LYS A 123 18.21 -7.01 2.78
CA LYS A 123 17.97 -6.14 3.93
C LYS A 123 16.69 -5.31 3.70
N LEU A 124 15.99 -4.96 4.79
CA LEU A 124 14.88 -3.99 4.82
C LEU A 124 13.53 -4.42 4.21
N GLY A 125 13.23 -5.73 4.13
CA GLY A 125 11.89 -6.18 3.70
C GLY A 125 11.70 -6.17 2.18
N PHE A 126 12.79 -6.37 1.45
CA PHE A 126 12.83 -6.54 0.00
C PHE A 126 13.33 -7.94 -0.36
N ALA A 127 13.11 -8.36 -1.59
CA ALA A 127 13.64 -9.61 -2.12
C ALA A 127 13.97 -9.50 -3.61
N ARG A 128 15.02 -10.20 -4.03
CA ARG A 128 15.28 -10.51 -5.44
C ARG A 128 14.47 -11.74 -5.83
N VAL A 129 14.01 -11.79 -7.07
CA VAL A 129 13.28 -12.94 -7.61
C VAL A 129 14.15 -13.59 -8.67
N ILE A 130 14.45 -14.88 -8.48
CA ILE A 130 15.29 -15.66 -9.39
C ILE A 130 14.44 -16.79 -9.95
N LEU A 131 14.36 -16.91 -11.27
CA LEU A 131 13.66 -18.02 -11.91
C LEU A 131 14.53 -19.28 -11.85
N GLU A 132 13.91 -20.42 -11.54
CA GLU A 132 14.59 -21.73 -11.46
C GLU A 132 14.05 -22.75 -12.46
N ASP A 133 12.82 -22.55 -12.94
CA ASP A 133 12.17 -23.41 -13.92
C ASP A 133 12.61 -23.06 -15.35
N GLU A 134 13.18 -24.02 -16.09
CA GLU A 134 13.75 -23.81 -17.44
C GLU A 134 12.70 -23.25 -18.42
N GLU A 135 11.48 -23.78 -18.41
CA GLU A 135 10.40 -23.28 -19.28
C GLU A 135 10.04 -21.83 -18.95
N ALA A 136 9.99 -21.47 -17.67
CA ALA A 136 9.77 -20.09 -17.26
C ALA A 136 10.95 -19.18 -17.61
N ILE A 137 12.19 -19.65 -17.49
CA ILE A 137 13.39 -18.89 -17.89
C ILE A 137 13.32 -18.54 -19.37
N ASP A 138 13.06 -19.52 -20.23
CA ASP A 138 12.92 -19.30 -21.67
C ASP A 138 11.75 -18.36 -21.98
N PHE A 139 10.63 -18.52 -21.30
CA PHE A 139 9.44 -17.71 -21.53
C PHE A 139 9.60 -16.25 -21.09
N TRP A 140 10.40 -16.00 -20.05
CA TRP A 140 10.64 -14.67 -19.48
C TRP A 140 12.01 -14.09 -19.86
N GLU A 141 12.77 -14.71 -20.76
CA GLU A 141 14.17 -14.40 -21.07
C GLU A 141 14.46 -12.88 -21.18
N GLU A 142 13.63 -12.12 -21.89
CA GLU A 142 13.84 -10.68 -22.09
C GLU A 142 13.69 -9.83 -20.82
N PHE A 143 13.05 -10.37 -19.79
CA PHE A 143 12.87 -9.80 -18.45
C PHE A 143 13.92 -10.28 -17.46
N LEU A 144 14.91 -11.07 -17.89
CA LEU A 144 15.95 -11.57 -17.00
C LEU A 144 17.24 -10.77 -17.13
N CYS A 145 17.99 -10.69 -16.03
CA CYS A 145 19.32 -10.13 -15.99
C CYS A 145 20.21 -10.92 -15.01
N GLU A 146 21.50 -10.63 -15.06
CA GLU A 146 22.42 -10.94 -13.97
C GLU A 146 22.39 -9.78 -12.96
N ASP A 147 22.38 -10.11 -11.67
CA ASP A 147 22.54 -9.13 -10.58
C ASP A 147 23.65 -9.58 -9.63
N VAL A 148 24.38 -8.63 -9.06
CA VAL A 148 25.46 -8.90 -8.11
C VAL A 148 25.11 -8.31 -6.77
N ASP A 149 25.20 -9.11 -5.73
CA ASP A 149 25.04 -8.60 -4.37
C ASP A 149 26.32 -7.88 -3.92
N GLU A 150 26.19 -6.57 -3.76
CA GLU A 150 27.29 -5.69 -3.39
C GLU A 150 27.93 -6.02 -2.04
N ASP A 151 27.22 -6.70 -1.13
CA ASP A 151 27.71 -6.95 0.23
C ASP A 151 28.59 -8.21 0.30
N ASN A 152 28.35 -9.21 -0.54
CA ASN A 152 29.07 -10.50 -0.53
C ASN A 152 29.67 -10.90 -1.90
N GLU A 153 29.54 -10.05 -2.92
CA GLU A 153 29.98 -10.26 -4.30
C GLU A 153 29.39 -11.53 -4.96
N GLU A 154 28.24 -12.01 -4.45
CA GLU A 154 27.54 -13.16 -5.02
C GLU A 154 26.84 -12.74 -6.32
N VAL A 155 27.03 -13.52 -7.38
CA VAL A 155 26.40 -13.30 -8.69
C VAL A 155 25.16 -14.17 -8.79
N PHE A 156 24.03 -13.55 -9.13
CA PHE A 156 22.77 -14.22 -9.39
C PHE A 156 22.44 -14.12 -10.87
N GLU A 157 22.22 -15.27 -11.50
CA GLU A 157 21.69 -15.38 -12.86
C GLU A 157 20.15 -15.47 -12.83
N ASN A 158 19.50 -15.22 -13.97
CA ASN A 158 18.05 -15.32 -14.14
C ASN A 158 17.24 -14.48 -13.15
N VAL A 159 17.74 -13.30 -12.80
CA VAL A 159 17.08 -12.35 -11.91
C VAL A 159 16.01 -11.61 -12.68
N LEU A 160 14.79 -11.61 -12.16
CA LEU A 160 13.67 -10.89 -12.77
C LEU A 160 13.92 -9.37 -12.67
N THR A 161 14.02 -8.72 -13.83
CA THR A 161 14.15 -7.26 -13.95
C THR A 161 12.80 -6.61 -13.66
N ILE A 162 12.61 -6.17 -12.41
CA ILE A 162 11.38 -5.56 -11.90
C ILE A 162 11.08 -4.26 -12.63
N SER A 163 12.09 -3.47 -12.99
CA SER A 163 11.87 -2.23 -13.74
C SER A 163 11.24 -2.47 -15.12
N LYS A 164 11.78 -3.44 -15.89
CA LYS A 164 11.20 -3.88 -17.16
C LYS A 164 9.80 -4.45 -17.00
N LEU A 165 9.60 -5.31 -15.98
CA LEU A 165 8.29 -5.90 -15.70
C LEU A 165 7.22 -4.81 -15.47
N GLN A 166 7.54 -3.79 -14.68
CA GLN A 166 6.63 -2.67 -14.40
C GLN A 166 6.35 -1.83 -15.65
N GLU A 167 7.39 -1.50 -16.41
CA GLU A 167 7.26 -0.71 -17.63
C GLU A 167 6.40 -1.41 -18.68
N GLU A 168 6.64 -2.71 -18.92
CA GLU A 168 5.84 -3.46 -19.89
C GLU A 168 4.42 -3.70 -19.38
N PHE A 169 4.23 -4.03 -18.09
CA PHE A 169 2.87 -4.16 -17.54
C PHE A 169 2.06 -2.87 -17.70
N ARG A 170 2.67 -1.71 -17.38
CA ARG A 170 2.03 -0.41 -17.58
C ARG A 170 1.73 -0.15 -19.06
N SER A 171 2.66 -0.44 -19.95
CA SER A 171 2.49 -0.33 -21.40
C SER A 171 1.31 -1.18 -21.90
N LEU A 172 1.22 -2.43 -21.47
CA LEU A 172 0.14 -3.35 -21.81
C LEU A 172 -1.21 -2.88 -21.26
N VAL A 173 -1.28 -2.43 -20.01
CA VAL A 173 -2.50 -1.86 -19.42
C VAL A 173 -2.97 -0.65 -20.25
N MET A 174 -2.06 0.27 -20.60
CA MET A 174 -2.40 1.46 -21.39
C MET A 174 -2.79 1.16 -22.84
N LYS A 175 -2.33 0.03 -23.40
CA LYS A 175 -2.83 -0.50 -24.68
C LYS A 175 -4.22 -1.10 -24.51
N ALA A 176 -4.39 -1.96 -23.51
CA ALA A 176 -5.63 -2.68 -23.22
C ALA A 176 -6.80 -1.74 -22.93
N ILE A 177 -6.60 -0.67 -22.16
CA ILE A 177 -7.69 0.28 -21.88
C ILE A 177 -8.29 0.84 -23.18
N LYS A 178 -7.51 0.96 -24.28
CA LYS A 178 -8.00 1.52 -25.55
C LYS A 178 -9.01 0.61 -26.26
N SER A 179 -8.90 -0.71 -26.08
CA SER A 179 -9.81 -1.70 -26.68
C SER A 179 -10.96 -2.08 -25.76
N VAL A 180 -10.78 -2.04 -24.43
CA VAL A 180 -11.83 -2.38 -23.47
C VAL A 180 -12.94 -1.33 -23.46
N LYS A 181 -14.18 -1.81 -23.50
CA LYS A 181 -15.37 -0.96 -23.42
C LYS A 181 -15.48 -0.33 -22.04
N MET A 182 -15.31 0.99 -22.01
CA MET A 182 -15.45 1.79 -20.79
C MET A 182 -16.90 1.77 -20.25
N PRO A 183 -17.11 1.81 -18.92
CA PRO A 183 -18.44 1.92 -18.33
C PRO A 183 -19.17 3.17 -18.82
N LYS A 184 -20.51 3.10 -18.84
CA LYS A 184 -21.34 4.27 -19.17
C LYS A 184 -21.10 5.35 -18.12
N LYS A 185 -21.06 6.62 -18.54
CA LYS A 185 -20.83 7.82 -17.69
C LYS A 185 -19.40 8.00 -17.18
N TRP A 186 -18.49 7.13 -17.56
CA TRP A 186 -17.07 7.32 -17.28
C TRP A 186 -16.43 8.06 -18.44
N GLN A 187 -15.45 8.90 -18.12
CA GLN A 187 -14.62 9.60 -19.07
C GLN A 187 -13.17 9.45 -18.61
N ARG A 188 -12.23 9.26 -19.55
CA ARG A 188 -10.82 9.21 -19.18
C ARG A 188 -10.34 10.61 -18.84
N ASP A 189 -9.46 10.70 -17.85
CA ASP A 189 -8.68 11.92 -17.68
C ASP A 189 -7.87 12.18 -18.96
N PRO A 190 -7.98 13.36 -19.59
CA PRO A 190 -7.17 13.72 -20.75
C PRO A 190 -5.68 13.86 -20.44
N CYS A 191 -5.29 14.02 -19.18
CA CYS A 191 -3.89 14.24 -18.77
C CYS A 191 -3.53 13.38 -17.54
N PRO A 192 -3.47 12.05 -17.67
CA PRO A 192 -3.20 11.20 -16.52
C PRO A 192 -1.77 11.40 -16.02
N GLU A 193 -1.61 11.64 -14.73
CA GLU A 193 -0.29 11.64 -14.10
C GLU A 193 0.15 10.19 -13.88
N GLN A 194 1.38 9.86 -14.24
CA GLN A 194 1.94 8.51 -14.04
C GLN A 194 3.02 8.58 -12.98
N HIS A 195 2.68 8.10 -11.78
CA HIS A 195 3.58 8.08 -10.63
C HIS A 195 3.57 6.70 -9.95
N GLY A 196 4.69 6.32 -9.34
CA GLY A 196 4.79 5.13 -8.50
C GLY A 196 4.83 3.79 -9.26
N PRO A 197 4.73 2.66 -8.51
CA PRO A 197 4.95 1.31 -9.04
C PRO A 197 3.79 0.72 -9.83
N CYS A 198 2.64 1.39 -9.85
CA CYS A 198 1.39 0.91 -10.43
C CYS A 198 1.19 1.42 -11.86
N ALA A 199 0.29 0.76 -12.58
CA ALA A 199 -0.42 1.36 -13.71
C ALA A 199 -1.62 2.12 -13.13
N MET A 200 -1.47 3.44 -12.99
CA MET A 200 -2.51 4.33 -12.48
C MET A 200 -3.46 4.71 -13.61
N LEU A 201 -4.75 4.54 -13.38
CA LEU A 201 -5.82 4.86 -14.33
C LEU A 201 -6.78 5.87 -13.72
N GLU A 202 -6.98 6.99 -14.41
CA GLU A 202 -7.74 8.12 -13.88
C GLU A 202 -8.99 8.39 -14.73
N PHE A 203 -10.12 8.58 -14.06
CA PHE A 203 -11.43 8.74 -14.69
C PHE A 203 -12.28 9.80 -14.00
N LEU A 204 -13.15 10.43 -14.79
CA LEU A 204 -14.27 11.23 -14.32
C LEU A 204 -15.55 10.43 -14.44
N VAL A 205 -16.33 10.36 -13.37
CA VAL A 205 -17.60 9.64 -13.29
C VAL A 205 -18.75 10.63 -13.14
N ASP A 206 -19.60 10.72 -14.18
CA ASP A 206 -20.78 11.58 -14.17
C ASP A 206 -21.86 11.03 -13.22
N ASP A 207 -22.68 11.94 -12.68
CA ASP A 207 -23.84 11.65 -11.83
C ASP A 207 -23.51 10.87 -10.53
N PHE A 208 -22.24 10.85 -10.09
CA PHE A 208 -21.86 10.33 -8.78
C PHE A 208 -21.96 11.37 -7.66
N LEU A 209 -21.98 12.66 -7.96
CA LEU A 209 -22.27 13.68 -6.96
C LEU A 209 -23.58 14.39 -7.34
N PRO A 210 -24.37 14.89 -6.35
CA PRO A 210 -25.55 15.71 -6.66
C PRO A 210 -25.21 16.90 -7.57
N GLU A 211 -24.00 17.43 -7.43
CA GLU A 211 -23.46 18.54 -8.21
C GLU A 211 -22.04 18.17 -8.66
N GLY A 212 -21.89 17.72 -9.91
CA GLY A 212 -20.58 17.51 -10.54
C GLY A 212 -20.18 16.05 -10.76
N GLN A 213 -18.91 15.87 -11.13
CA GLN A 213 -18.28 14.58 -11.42
C GLN A 213 -17.48 14.10 -10.22
N LEU A 214 -17.40 12.79 -10.04
CA LEU A 214 -16.42 12.19 -9.14
C LEU A 214 -15.16 11.86 -9.94
N TYR A 215 -14.01 12.37 -9.50
CA TYR A 215 -12.72 11.88 -9.98
C TYR A 215 -12.41 10.56 -9.27
N ILE A 216 -12.05 9.53 -10.02
CA ILE A 216 -11.60 8.25 -9.46
C ILE A 216 -10.23 7.86 -10.03
N SER A 217 -9.38 7.29 -9.18
CA SER A 217 -8.15 6.61 -9.57
C SER A 217 -8.28 5.11 -9.32
N ILE A 218 -7.68 4.33 -10.22
CA ILE A 218 -7.50 2.89 -10.08
C ILE A 218 -6.01 2.60 -10.16
N ASP A 219 -5.45 2.11 -9.07
CA ASP A 219 -4.05 1.72 -8.99
C ASP A 219 -3.94 0.22 -9.22
N LEU A 220 -3.31 -0.19 -10.32
CA LEU A 220 -3.13 -1.60 -10.66
C LEU A 220 -1.65 -1.98 -10.60
N ALA A 221 -1.26 -2.75 -9.58
CA ALA A 221 0.11 -3.22 -9.39
C ALA A 221 0.26 -4.69 -9.83
N PRO A 222 1.25 -5.05 -10.66
CA PRO A 222 1.58 -6.46 -10.84
C PRO A 222 2.19 -7.00 -9.55
N CYS A 223 1.89 -8.24 -9.20
CA CYS A 223 2.48 -8.87 -8.02
C CYS A 223 2.71 -10.36 -8.25
N ILE A 224 3.52 -10.97 -7.40
CA ILE A 224 3.70 -12.43 -7.37
C ILE A 224 3.53 -12.94 -5.94
N THR A 225 3.19 -14.21 -5.80
CA THR A 225 3.27 -14.89 -4.50
C THR A 225 4.74 -14.96 -4.10
N TYR A 226 5.08 -14.55 -2.88
CA TYR A 226 6.43 -14.66 -2.33
C TYR A 226 6.83 -16.14 -2.35
N PRO A 227 7.82 -16.55 -3.17
CA PRO A 227 8.22 -17.93 -3.22
C PRO A 227 8.78 -18.39 -1.87
N ASN A 228 8.33 -19.54 -1.38
CA ASN A 228 8.70 -20.06 -0.05
C ASN A 228 8.28 -19.16 1.12
N TYR A 229 7.15 -18.44 1.02
CA TYR A 229 6.65 -17.53 2.06
C TYR A 229 6.50 -18.13 3.46
N LYS A 230 6.40 -19.46 3.59
CA LYS A 230 6.29 -20.17 4.88
C LYS A 230 7.45 -19.89 5.83
N TYR A 231 8.58 -19.42 5.32
CA TYR A 231 9.75 -19.05 6.12
C TYR A 231 9.82 -17.56 6.47
N VAL A 232 8.90 -16.74 5.96
CA VAL A 232 8.84 -15.31 6.26
C VAL A 232 8.33 -15.13 7.68
N LYS A 233 9.20 -14.63 8.57
CA LYS A 233 8.80 -14.26 9.93
C LYS A 233 8.01 -12.96 9.89
N PHE A 234 6.78 -12.98 10.40
CA PHE A 234 5.98 -11.79 10.55
C PHE A 234 6.63 -10.81 11.54
N PRO A 235 6.88 -9.55 11.15
CA PRO A 235 7.65 -8.60 11.97
C PRO A 235 6.97 -8.27 13.31
N PHE A 236 5.65 -8.39 13.38
CA PHE A 236 4.86 -8.08 14.58
C PHE A 236 4.85 -9.19 15.64
N HIS A 237 5.30 -10.41 15.31
CA HIS A 237 5.21 -11.55 16.24
C HIS A 237 6.00 -11.35 17.54
N LYS A 238 7.11 -10.57 17.49
CA LYS A 238 7.96 -10.28 18.65
C LYS A 238 7.33 -9.31 19.67
N ASN A 239 6.31 -8.54 19.26
CA ASN A 239 5.76 -7.43 20.04
C ASN A 239 4.35 -7.71 20.58
N LEU A 240 3.78 -8.89 20.28
CA LEU A 240 2.47 -9.27 20.77
C LEU A 240 2.59 -9.88 22.16
N LYS A 241 1.91 -9.30 23.14
CA LYS A 241 1.69 -9.98 24.42
C LYS A 241 0.74 -11.16 24.17
N GLU A 242 1.22 -12.37 24.42
CA GLU A 242 0.53 -13.64 24.15
C GLU A 242 -0.88 -13.71 24.75
N ASP A 243 -1.14 -12.96 25.83
CA ASP A 243 -2.42 -12.98 26.56
C ASP A 243 -3.50 -12.00 26.05
N SER A 244 -3.23 -11.21 25.00
CA SER A 244 -4.25 -10.31 24.45
C SER A 244 -5.18 -11.02 23.46
N SER A 245 -6.47 -10.70 23.50
CA SER A 245 -7.45 -11.20 22.51
C SER A 245 -7.02 -10.91 21.07
N PHE A 246 -6.39 -9.77 20.84
CA PHE A 246 -5.84 -9.40 19.53
C PHE A 246 -4.64 -10.26 19.11
N ALA A 247 -3.74 -10.62 20.04
CA ALA A 247 -2.63 -11.52 19.75
C ALA A 247 -3.13 -12.91 19.33
N LEU A 248 -4.19 -13.41 19.96
CA LEU A 248 -4.82 -14.68 19.56
C LEU A 248 -5.42 -14.61 18.15
N VAL A 249 -6.11 -13.51 17.81
CA VAL A 249 -6.66 -13.29 16.46
C VAL A 249 -5.53 -13.25 15.43
N LEU A 250 -4.46 -12.50 15.70
CA LEU A 250 -3.30 -12.43 14.81
C LEU A 250 -2.61 -13.79 14.67
N ALA A 251 -2.46 -14.54 15.75
CA ALA A 251 -1.91 -15.89 15.70
C ALA A 251 -2.75 -16.82 14.83
N GLN A 252 -4.09 -16.73 14.90
CA GLN A 252 -4.99 -17.49 14.03
C GLN A 252 -4.87 -17.08 12.56
N ILE A 253 -4.83 -15.78 12.26
CA ILE A 253 -4.66 -15.27 10.89
C ILE A 253 -3.32 -15.73 10.30
N VAL A 254 -2.24 -15.65 11.08
CA VAL A 254 -0.91 -16.12 10.69
C VAL A 254 -0.89 -17.64 10.50
N ALA A 255 -1.58 -18.39 11.36
CA ALA A 255 -1.68 -19.85 11.26
C ALA A 255 -2.47 -20.31 10.02
N ASN A 256 -3.31 -19.46 9.42
CA ASN A 256 -4.04 -19.79 8.19
C ASN A 256 -3.18 -19.75 6.92
N GLU A 257 -1.85 -19.58 7.04
CA GLU A 257 -0.88 -19.64 5.94
C GLU A 257 -1.28 -18.82 4.70
N ARG A 258 -1.70 -17.56 4.89
CA ARG A 258 -1.97 -16.67 3.76
C ARG A 258 -0.72 -16.44 2.91
N ASP A 259 -0.91 -16.38 1.60
CA ASP A 259 0.12 -15.96 0.65
C ASP A 259 0.69 -14.60 1.08
N VAL A 260 2.00 -14.53 1.27
CA VAL A 260 2.74 -13.27 1.30
C VAL A 260 3.00 -12.88 -0.15
N LEU A 261 2.94 -11.59 -0.47
CA LEU A 261 3.13 -11.12 -1.83
C LEU A 261 4.46 -10.38 -1.98
N LEU A 262 4.95 -10.35 -3.21
CA LEU A 262 5.99 -9.44 -3.64
C LEU A 262 5.38 -8.45 -4.63
N VAL A 263 5.56 -7.16 -4.34
CA VAL A 263 5.08 -6.06 -5.18
C VAL A 263 6.26 -5.21 -5.64
N PRO A 264 6.25 -4.69 -6.87
CA PRO A 264 7.25 -3.75 -7.31
C PRO A 264 7.32 -2.51 -6.42
N PHE A 265 8.51 -1.96 -6.29
CA PHE A 265 8.77 -0.73 -5.55
C PHE A 265 9.52 0.23 -6.45
N VAL A 266 9.01 1.45 -6.61
CA VAL A 266 9.74 2.50 -7.30
C VAL A 266 10.46 3.32 -6.24
N ASN A 267 11.79 3.35 -6.33
CA ASN A 267 12.58 4.34 -5.63
C ASN A 267 12.38 5.68 -6.35
N ASP A 268 11.41 6.48 -5.92
CA ASP A 268 11.08 7.80 -6.48
C ASP A 268 12.19 8.86 -6.28
N GLY A 269 13.43 8.43 -6.02
CA GLY A 269 14.55 9.28 -5.71
C GLY A 269 14.34 9.93 -4.36
N LEU A 270 14.89 9.32 -3.31
CA LEU A 270 15.27 10.10 -2.13
C LEU A 270 16.10 11.29 -2.58
N LYS A 271 15.56 12.50 -2.41
CA LYS A 271 16.38 13.70 -2.41
C LYS A 271 17.42 13.51 -1.30
N LYS A 272 18.69 13.68 -1.63
CA LYS A 272 19.77 13.84 -0.66
C LYS A 272 19.47 15.08 0.19
N GLU A 273 18.74 14.89 1.28
CA GLU A 273 18.60 15.84 2.36
C GLU A 273 19.90 15.80 3.18
N LYS A 274 20.45 16.98 3.45
CA LYS A 274 21.88 17.17 3.77
C LYS A 274 22.34 16.52 5.08
N ASN A 275 21.47 15.94 5.90
CA ASN A 275 21.89 15.38 7.19
C ASN A 275 21.26 14.05 7.60
N HIS A 276 20.21 13.52 6.97
CA HIS A 276 19.55 12.27 7.38
C HIS A 276 19.41 11.34 6.18
N THR A 277 20.31 10.36 6.09
CA THR A 277 20.41 9.46 4.94
C THR A 277 19.83 8.10 5.28
N CYS A 278 18.54 7.89 4.98
CA CYS A 278 18.10 6.54 4.64
C CYS A 278 18.51 6.33 3.18
N LEU A 279 19.73 5.86 2.92
CA LEU A 279 20.19 5.63 1.54
C LEU A 279 19.53 4.36 0.99
N TYR A 280 18.37 4.45 0.34
CA TYR A 280 17.97 3.39 -0.59
C TYR A 280 18.90 3.47 -1.80
N ARG A 281 19.90 2.58 -1.80
CA ARG A 281 20.90 2.47 -2.87
C ARG A 281 20.22 2.23 -4.22
N PRO A 282 20.81 2.68 -5.34
CA PRO A 282 20.38 2.32 -6.70
C PRO A 282 20.21 0.80 -6.91
N SER A 283 20.92 0.00 -6.10
CA SER A 283 20.88 -1.46 -6.09
C SER A 283 19.49 -2.06 -5.79
N TYR A 284 18.51 -1.30 -5.26
CA TYR A 284 17.17 -1.84 -4.97
C TYR A 284 16.18 -1.78 -6.15
N ARG A 285 16.63 -1.29 -7.32
CA ARG A 285 15.76 -1.10 -8.49
C ARG A 285 15.14 -2.40 -9.00
N GLU A 286 15.87 -3.52 -8.86
CA GLU A 286 15.43 -4.84 -9.31
C GLU A 286 14.92 -5.72 -8.16
N HIS A 287 14.51 -5.07 -7.06
CA HIS A 287 13.95 -5.76 -5.89
C HIS A 287 12.46 -5.51 -5.79
N MET A 288 11.75 -6.54 -5.36
CA MET A 288 10.36 -6.41 -4.97
C MET A 288 10.25 -6.20 -3.46
N ARG A 289 9.29 -5.38 -3.04
CA ARG A 289 8.95 -5.19 -1.64
C ARG A 289 8.03 -6.31 -1.18
N VAL A 290 8.27 -6.82 0.02
CA VAL A 290 7.36 -7.75 0.69
C VAL A 290 6.06 -7.02 1.04
N SER A 291 4.94 -7.59 0.63
CA SER A 291 3.60 -7.07 0.91
C SER A 291 2.79 -8.06 1.72
N PHE A 292 2.16 -7.56 2.77
CA PHE A 292 1.26 -8.30 3.65
C PHE A 292 -0.20 -7.91 3.43
N SER A 293 -0.56 -7.28 2.31
CA SER A 293 -1.92 -6.75 2.08
C SER A 293 -3.03 -7.80 2.23
N LEU A 294 -2.78 -9.08 1.92
CA LEU A 294 -3.75 -10.15 2.19
C LEU A 294 -3.97 -10.41 3.68
N VAL A 295 -2.89 -10.36 4.46
CA VAL A 295 -2.93 -10.52 5.92
C VAL A 295 -3.58 -9.30 6.56
N GLU A 296 -3.24 -8.10 6.09
CA GLU A 296 -3.89 -6.84 6.51
C GLU A 296 -5.40 -6.90 6.26
N LYS A 297 -5.83 -7.37 5.09
CA LYS A 297 -7.24 -7.55 4.76
C LYS A 297 -7.96 -8.48 5.74
N ASP A 298 -7.34 -9.60 6.11
CA ASP A 298 -7.91 -10.51 7.12
C ASP A 298 -7.98 -9.87 8.51
N VAL A 299 -6.94 -9.12 8.89
CA VAL A 299 -6.90 -8.39 10.16
C VAL A 299 -8.03 -7.37 10.23
N PHE A 300 -8.18 -6.54 9.18
CA PHE A 300 -9.26 -5.56 9.12
C PHE A 300 -10.63 -6.21 8.99
N GLY A 301 -10.74 -7.33 8.27
CA GLY A 301 -11.97 -8.11 8.14
C GLY A 301 -12.48 -8.68 9.46
N HIS A 302 -11.62 -8.84 10.47
CA HIS A 302 -12.03 -9.27 11.81
C HIS A 302 -12.86 -8.21 12.55
N PHE A 303 -12.69 -6.92 12.20
CA PHE A 303 -13.37 -5.81 12.86
C PHE A 303 -14.55 -5.30 12.03
N THR A 304 -15.69 -5.07 12.68
CA THR A 304 -16.82 -4.40 12.01
C THR A 304 -16.46 -2.96 11.62
N CYS A 305 -17.08 -2.42 10.56
CA CYS A 305 -16.84 -1.04 10.08
C CYS A 305 -16.91 0.03 11.20
N ASN A 306 -17.82 -0.12 12.17
CA ASN A 306 -18.04 0.82 13.27
C ASN A 306 -17.25 0.50 14.55
N SER A 307 -16.33 -0.47 14.48
CA SER A 307 -15.40 -0.80 15.57
C SER A 307 -14.52 0.39 15.96
N ILE A 308 -14.03 0.39 17.20
CA ILE A 308 -13.14 1.45 17.71
C ILE A 308 -11.82 1.41 16.93
N GLU A 309 -11.33 0.22 16.60
CA GLU A 309 -10.09 -0.03 15.87
C GLU A 309 -10.10 0.63 14.50
N LYS A 310 -11.12 0.37 13.68
CA LYS A 310 -11.26 1.00 12.36
C LYS A 310 -11.53 2.51 12.48
N ARG A 311 -12.32 2.94 13.46
CA ARG A 311 -12.58 4.37 13.70
C ARG A 311 -11.29 5.13 14.04
N VAL A 312 -10.46 4.62 14.93
CA VAL A 312 -9.19 5.25 15.30
C VAL A 312 -8.30 5.39 14.07
N LEU A 313 -8.18 4.35 13.24
CA LEU A 313 -7.39 4.41 12.01
C LEU A 313 -7.95 5.46 11.03
N ARG A 314 -9.26 5.51 10.82
CA ARG A 314 -9.89 6.53 9.96
C ARG A 314 -9.67 7.94 10.49
N LEU A 315 -9.79 8.16 11.80
CA LEU A 315 -9.50 9.45 12.43
C LEU A 315 -8.04 9.86 12.24
N LEU A 316 -7.10 8.92 12.37
CA LEU A 316 -5.67 9.19 12.08
C LEU A 316 -5.45 9.56 10.62
N LYS A 317 -6.13 8.89 9.68
CA LYS A 317 -6.09 9.26 8.25
C LYS A 317 -6.69 10.65 8.01
N ILE A 318 -7.81 10.99 8.65
CA ILE A 318 -8.40 12.33 8.57
C ILE A 318 -7.44 13.38 9.12
N LEU A 319 -6.83 13.13 10.28
CA LEU A 319 -5.84 14.04 10.87
C LEU A 319 -4.64 14.23 9.96
N ARG A 320 -4.07 13.13 9.45
CA ARG A 320 -3.00 13.15 8.46
C ARG A 320 -3.40 13.99 7.26
N ASP A 321 -4.56 13.76 6.68
CA ASP A 321 -5.02 14.48 5.50
C ASP A 321 -5.23 15.97 5.80
N VAL A 322 -5.74 16.34 6.97
CA VAL A 322 -5.88 17.76 7.35
C VAL A 322 -4.53 18.43 7.56
N HIS A 323 -3.60 17.76 8.24
CA HIS A 323 -2.32 18.36 8.64
C HIS A 323 -1.26 18.31 7.55
N LEU A 324 -1.32 17.31 6.65
CA LEU A 324 -0.39 17.20 5.53
C LEU A 324 -0.91 17.89 4.25
N ARG A 325 -2.17 18.32 4.20
CA ARG A 325 -2.70 19.13 3.06
C ARG A 325 -2.23 20.58 3.10
N ASP A 326 -1.77 21.11 4.24
CA ASP A 326 -1.55 22.55 4.43
C ASP A 326 -0.13 23.03 4.12
N ASP A 327 0.73 22.20 3.53
CA ASP A 327 2.06 22.64 3.16
C ASP A 327 2.42 22.33 1.70
N GLY A 328 2.65 23.40 0.92
CA GLY A 328 3.61 23.40 -0.19
C GLY A 328 5.07 23.12 0.25
N LYS A 329 5.23 22.44 1.38
CA LYS A 329 6.44 22.04 2.09
C LYS A 329 6.07 20.80 2.91
N ARG A 330 6.07 19.60 2.33
CA ARG A 330 6.11 18.36 3.13
C ARG A 330 7.10 18.58 4.27
N GLN A 331 6.63 18.85 5.48
CA GLN A 331 7.48 18.88 6.65
C GLN A 331 7.85 17.43 6.85
N GLU A 332 9.13 17.16 6.63
CA GLU A 332 9.74 15.87 6.83
C GLU A 332 9.40 15.43 8.25
N TRP A 333 8.55 14.42 8.33
CA TRP A 333 8.46 13.63 9.54
C TRP A 333 9.81 12.93 9.65
N GLU A 334 10.63 13.35 10.61
CA GLU A 334 11.75 12.53 11.09
C GLU A 334 11.12 11.24 11.61
N GLU A 335 11.17 10.17 10.81
CA GLU A 335 10.83 8.85 11.28
C GLU A 335 11.70 8.54 12.51
N PRO A 336 11.10 8.14 13.65
CA PRO A 336 11.90 7.68 14.77
C PRO A 336 12.76 6.52 14.28
N MET A 337 14.09 6.66 14.40
CA MET A 337 15.01 5.58 14.08
C MET A 337 14.54 4.31 14.79
N PRO A 338 14.31 3.18 14.09
CA PRO A 338 14.22 1.92 14.78
C PRO A 338 15.57 1.68 15.46
N ASP A 339 15.57 1.63 16.79
CA ASP A 339 16.69 1.13 17.59
C ASP A 339 16.94 -0.33 17.20
N HIS A 340 17.74 -0.49 16.15
CA HIS A 340 18.06 -1.75 15.46
C HIS A 340 16.86 -2.46 14.79
N PRO A 341 17.04 -2.96 13.56
CA PRO A 341 16.01 -3.79 12.92
C PRO A 341 15.81 -5.07 13.74
N PRO A 342 14.57 -5.57 13.88
CA PRO A 342 14.37 -6.93 14.38
C PRO A 342 15.13 -7.87 13.44
N SER A 343 16.19 -8.51 13.94
CA SER A 343 16.95 -9.45 13.13
C SER A 343 16.02 -10.56 12.63
N THR A 344 15.98 -10.73 11.31
CA THR A 344 15.62 -12.00 10.68
C THR A 344 16.88 -12.84 10.64
N GLN A 345 17.36 -13.28 11.80
CA GLN A 345 18.30 -14.38 11.84
C GLN A 345 17.57 -15.63 11.34
N ILE A 346 18.10 -16.16 10.23
CA ILE A 346 17.96 -17.55 9.83
C ILE A 346 18.90 -18.31 10.78
N GLN A 347 18.34 -19.24 11.57
CA GLN A 347 19.09 -20.30 12.23
C GLN A 347 18.74 -21.60 11.54
#